data_AF-A0A9W5UUV9-F1
#
_entry.id   AF-A0A9W5UUV9-F1
#
_cell.length_a   1.000
_cell.length_b   1.000
_cell.length_c   1.000
_cell.angle_alpha   90.00
_cell.angle_beta   90.00
_cell.angle_gamma   90.00
#
_symmetry.space_group_name_H-M   'P 1'
#
loop_
_entity.id
_entity.type
_entity.pdbx_description
1 polymer ?
#
loop_
_entity_poly.entity_id
_entity_poly.type
_entity_poly.pdbx_seq_one_letter_code
_entity_poly.pdbx_strand_id
1 'polypeptide(L)'
;MELEDEVFRRSGWPALAQEAERVRTPQEQAVEVMNRLYDSAPEAGAEWALGGIPVRGTWAFADQLGDARYEILLGVLAGGPRRRVDVKRRLAQAEEGLDVCLDGRLLTVVRPVVAPRPEWAELERVLLDDRQG
;
A
#
# COMPACT_ATOMS: atom_id res chain seq x y z
N MET A 1 58.26 14.10 28.52
CA MET A 1 56.87 14.59 28.59
C MET A 1 56.12 13.85 27.51
N GLU A 2 55.88 12.56 27.79
CA GLU A 2 55.27 11.55 26.91
C GLU A 2 54.42 10.65 27.80
N LEU A 3 53.45 11.24 28.51
CA LEU A 3 52.62 10.51 29.48
C LEU A 3 51.11 10.84 29.32
N GLU A 4 50.70 11.40 28.19
CA GLU A 4 49.28 11.67 27.92
C GLU A 4 48.68 10.78 26.80
N ASP A 5 49.51 10.09 26.00
CA ASP A 5 49.04 9.24 24.90
C ASP A 5 48.66 7.80 25.27
N GLU A 6 48.85 7.41 26.54
CA GLU A 6 48.67 6.02 26.99
C GLU A 6 47.43 5.80 27.88
N VAL A 7 46.72 6.87 28.23
CA VAL A 7 45.41 6.78 28.92
C VAL A 7 44.27 6.61 27.90
N PHE A 8 44.43 7.17 26.70
CA PHE A 8 43.44 7.10 25.62
C PHE A 8 43.25 5.69 25.03
N ARG A 9 44.28 4.82 25.13
CA ARG A 9 44.19 3.42 24.67
C ARG A 9 43.58 2.46 25.70
N ARG A 10 43.41 2.86 26.97
CA ARG A 10 42.85 2.00 28.03
C ARG A 10 41.40 2.30 28.39
N SER A 11 40.83 3.42 27.95
CA SER A 11 39.40 3.71 28.08
C SER A 11 38.63 2.97 27.00
N GLY A 12 38.11 1.78 27.34
CA GLY A 12 37.08 1.11 26.56
C GLY A 12 35.84 1.99 26.43
N TRP A 13 35.80 2.82 25.38
CA TRP A 13 34.62 3.24 24.61
C TRP A 13 35.07 4.26 23.55
N PRO A 14 34.75 3.98 22.27
CA PRO A 14 33.39 4.26 21.81
C PRO A 14 32.77 3.09 21.05
N ALA A 15 32.68 1.91 21.67
CA ALA A 15 31.63 0.95 21.31
C ALA A 15 30.21 1.51 21.51
N LEU A 16 30.04 2.67 22.18
CA LEU A 16 28.78 3.46 22.27
C LEU A 16 28.63 4.55 21.19
N ALA A 17 29.61 4.76 20.30
CA ALA A 17 29.36 5.52 19.06
C ALA A 17 28.75 4.64 17.96
N GLN A 18 28.35 3.40 18.31
CA GLN A 18 27.71 2.44 17.41
C GLN A 18 26.18 2.49 17.44
N GLU A 19 25.56 3.43 18.15
CA GLU A 19 24.24 3.92 17.73
C GLU A 19 24.45 4.90 16.58
N ALA A 20 25.00 4.37 15.48
CA ALA A 20 24.72 4.91 14.18
C ALA A 20 23.20 4.83 14.05
N GLU A 21 22.55 5.97 14.30
CA GLU A 21 21.18 6.22 13.89
C GLU A 21 21.15 5.91 12.39
N ARG A 22 20.80 4.65 12.06
CA ARG A 22 20.70 4.21 10.68
C ARG A 22 19.60 5.08 10.11
N VAL A 23 20.01 6.08 9.33
CA VAL A 23 19.10 6.90 8.54
C VAL A 23 18.39 5.91 7.63
N ARG A 24 17.11 5.64 7.96
CA ARG A 24 16.28 4.74 7.17
C ARG A 24 16.24 5.28 5.75
N THR A 25 16.43 4.40 4.80
CA THR A 25 16.26 4.73 3.39
C THR A 25 14.80 5.13 3.13
N PRO A 26 14.53 5.97 2.12
CA PRO A 26 13.15 6.30 1.73
C PRO A 26 12.28 5.06 1.47
N GLN A 27 12.88 3.97 0.98
CA GLN A 27 12.21 2.70 0.73
C GLN A 27 11.77 2.01 2.02
N GLU A 28 12.63 1.97 3.04
CA GLU A 28 12.29 1.41 4.35
C GLU A 28 11.17 2.22 5.03
N GLN A 29 11.23 3.55 4.93
CA GLN A 29 10.18 4.43 5.43
C GLN A 29 8.84 4.18 4.70
N ALA A 30 8.86 4.04 3.38
CA ALA A 30 7.66 3.75 2.60
C ALA A 30 7.04 2.40 2.99
N VAL A 31 7.85 1.35 3.18
CA VAL A 31 7.37 0.04 3.63
C VAL A 31 6.70 0.12 5.01
N GLU A 32 7.30 0.85 5.95
CA GLU A 32 6.73 1.05 7.29
C GLU A 32 5.40 1.81 7.25
N VAL A 33 5.32 2.88 6.46
CA VAL A 33 4.07 3.62 6.26
C VAL A 33 2.99 2.71 5.70
N MET A 34 3.31 1.89 4.69
CA MET A 34 2.34 0.96 4.11
C MET A 34 1.91 -0.14 5.09
N ASN A 35 2.82 -0.63 5.94
CA ASN A 35 2.47 -1.58 7.00
C ASN A 35 1.52 -0.94 8.01
N ARG A 36 1.84 0.28 8.47
CA ARG A 36 0.97 1.01 9.40
C ARG A 36 -0.41 1.27 8.80
N LEU A 37 -0.48 1.66 7.53
CA LEU A 37 -1.74 1.86 6.82
C LEU A 37 -2.55 0.56 6.77
N TYR A 38 -1.92 -0.56 6.42
CA TYR A 38 -2.58 -1.87 6.42
C TYR A 38 -3.10 -2.27 7.81
N ASP A 39 -2.27 -2.15 8.85
CA ASP A 39 -2.62 -2.56 10.21
C ASP A 39 -3.74 -1.69 10.80
N SER A 40 -3.78 -0.40 10.44
CA SER A 40 -4.80 0.56 10.88
C SER A 40 -6.08 0.54 10.04
N ALA A 41 -6.04 -0.03 8.84
CA ALA A 41 -7.20 -0.08 7.95
C ALA A 41 -8.28 -0.99 8.53
N PRO A 42 -9.57 -0.65 8.32
CA PRO A 42 -10.67 -1.49 8.77
C PRO A 42 -10.51 -2.93 8.26
N GLU A 43 -10.72 -3.89 9.16
CA GLU A 43 -10.79 -5.28 8.73
C GLU A 43 -11.98 -5.43 7.79
N ALA A 44 -11.69 -5.94 6.61
CA ALA A 44 -12.73 -6.38 5.73
C ALA A 44 -13.01 -7.87 5.94
N GLY A 45 -14.11 -8.38 5.39
CA GLY A 45 -14.46 -9.79 5.52
C GLY A 45 -13.29 -10.71 5.12
N ALA A 46 -13.19 -11.89 5.74
CA ALA A 46 -12.07 -12.82 5.60
C ALA A 46 -11.73 -13.25 4.14
N GLU A 47 -12.60 -12.93 3.20
CA GLU A 47 -12.52 -13.27 1.77
C GLU A 47 -11.89 -12.14 0.93
N TRP A 48 -11.52 -11.03 1.54
CA TRP A 48 -10.96 -9.87 0.82
C TRP A 48 -9.49 -10.12 0.54
N ALA A 49 -9.23 -10.80 -0.58
CA ALA A 49 -7.90 -11.05 -1.10
C ALA A 49 -7.82 -10.71 -2.59
N LEU A 50 -6.67 -10.20 -3.03
CA LEU A 50 -6.36 -9.93 -4.43
C LEU A 50 -5.15 -10.77 -4.84
N GLY A 51 -5.33 -11.76 -5.70
CA GLY A 51 -4.28 -12.70 -6.09
C GLY A 51 -3.73 -13.49 -4.89
N GLY A 52 -4.61 -13.79 -3.92
CA GLY A 52 -4.24 -14.44 -2.66
C GLY A 52 -3.56 -13.53 -1.63
N ILE A 53 -3.46 -12.21 -1.89
CA ILE A 53 -2.91 -11.23 -0.93
C ILE A 53 -4.06 -10.61 -0.15
N PRO A 54 -4.09 -10.70 1.19
CA PRO A 54 -5.12 -10.08 2.00
C PRO A 54 -5.21 -8.57 1.79
N VAL A 55 -6.44 -8.05 1.76
CA VAL A 55 -6.78 -6.64 1.60
C VAL A 55 -7.58 -6.17 2.82
N ARG A 56 -7.17 -5.06 3.42
CA ARG A 56 -7.93 -4.34 4.47
C ARG A 56 -8.40 -3.00 3.92
N GLY A 57 -9.56 -2.52 4.36
CA GLY A 57 -10.14 -1.30 3.82
C GLY A 57 -11.64 -1.20 4.00
N THR A 58 -12.22 -0.14 3.45
CA THR A 58 -13.66 0.07 3.51
C THR A 58 -14.17 0.74 2.24
N TRP A 59 -15.44 0.47 1.94
CA TRP A 59 -16.21 1.29 1.04
C TRP A 59 -16.62 2.58 1.75
N ALA A 60 -16.54 3.70 1.03
CA ALA A 60 -16.96 5.02 1.46
C ALA A 60 -17.72 5.71 0.33
N PHE A 61 -18.75 6.47 0.66
CA PHE A 61 -19.44 7.30 -0.32
C PHE A 61 -18.57 8.50 -0.70
N ALA A 62 -18.58 8.87 -1.97
CA ALA A 62 -17.93 10.09 -2.45
C ALA A 62 -18.90 11.29 -2.32
N ASP A 63 -19.30 11.61 -1.10
CA ASP A 63 -20.42 12.51 -0.76
C ASP A 63 -20.03 13.96 -0.43
N GLN A 64 -18.74 14.31 -0.47
CA GLN A 64 -18.26 15.63 -0.01
C GLN A 64 -18.71 16.84 -0.85
N LEU A 65 -19.32 16.63 -2.04
CA LEU A 65 -19.77 17.70 -2.93
C LEU A 65 -21.26 17.63 -3.32
N GLY A 66 -22.04 16.71 -2.72
CA GLY A 66 -23.47 16.49 -3.02
C GLY A 66 -23.89 15.02 -2.91
N ASP A 67 -25.11 14.68 -3.36
CA ASP A 67 -25.58 13.29 -3.38
C ASP A 67 -24.54 12.37 -4.01
N ALA A 68 -24.06 11.39 -3.24
CA ALA A 68 -23.01 10.50 -3.66
C ALA A 68 -23.46 9.69 -4.87
N ARG A 69 -23.03 10.10 -6.05
CA ARG A 69 -23.23 9.32 -7.27
C ARG A 69 -22.28 8.12 -7.33
N TYR A 70 -21.21 8.16 -6.53
CA TYR A 70 -20.16 7.17 -6.52
C TYR A 70 -19.83 6.66 -5.11
N GLU A 71 -19.40 5.42 -5.06
CA GLU A 71 -18.83 4.76 -3.90
C GLU A 71 -17.39 4.36 -4.23
N ILE A 72 -16.49 4.52 -3.25
CA ILE A 72 -15.06 4.28 -3.38
C ILE A 72 -14.65 3.22 -2.38
N LEU A 73 -13.99 2.15 -2.82
CA LEU A 73 -13.20 1.28 -1.96
C LEU A 73 -11.80 1.85 -1.86
N LEU A 74 -11.35 2.11 -0.64
CA LEU A 74 -9.94 2.34 -0.33
C LEU A 74 -9.42 1.12 0.42
N GLY A 75 -8.58 0.34 -0.27
CA GLY A 75 -7.99 -0.89 0.22
C GLY A 75 -6.46 -0.83 0.28
N VAL A 76 -5.87 -1.52 1.24
CA VAL A 76 -4.43 -1.70 1.38
C VAL A 76 -4.12 -3.20 1.41
N LEU A 77 -3.17 -3.63 0.59
CA LEU A 77 -2.72 -5.02 0.55
C LEU A 77 -1.68 -5.30 1.65
N ALA A 78 -1.69 -6.52 2.20
CA ALA A 78 -0.72 -6.98 3.20
C ALA A 78 0.73 -7.00 2.68
N GLY A 79 0.91 -7.11 1.37
CA GLY A 79 2.20 -7.08 0.71
C GLY A 79 2.08 -6.60 -0.73
N GLY A 80 3.21 -6.29 -1.37
CA GLY A 80 3.22 -5.93 -2.78
C GLY A 80 2.87 -7.14 -3.65
N PRO A 81 2.08 -6.97 -4.73
CA PRO A 81 1.86 -8.05 -5.68
C PRO A 81 3.22 -8.50 -6.25
N ARG A 82 3.42 -9.82 -6.35
CA ARG A 82 4.67 -10.42 -6.88
C ARG A 82 4.96 -9.94 -8.31
N ARG A 83 3.91 -9.55 -9.03
CA ARG A 83 3.97 -8.94 -10.34
C ARG A 83 3.71 -7.45 -10.18
N ARG A 84 4.66 -6.61 -10.57
CA ARG A 84 4.39 -5.17 -10.72
C ARG A 84 3.34 -5.04 -11.83
N VAL A 85 2.12 -4.74 -11.44
CA VAL A 85 1.14 -4.23 -12.38
C VAL A 85 1.60 -2.80 -12.65
N ASP A 86 2.13 -2.52 -13.83
CA ASP A 86 2.38 -1.15 -14.26
C ASP A 86 1.00 -0.47 -14.41
N VAL A 87 0.48 0.09 -13.32
CA VAL A 87 -0.80 0.81 -13.31
C VAL A 87 -0.57 2.24 -13.85
N LYS A 88 -0.08 2.29 -15.09
CA LYS A 88 -0.20 3.47 -15.96
C LYS A 88 -1.20 3.23 -17.09
N ARG A 89 -2.01 2.17 -17.00
CA ARG A 89 -2.91 1.77 -18.09
C ARG A 89 -4.37 1.71 -17.65
N ARG A 90 -5.11 2.64 -18.27
CA ARG A 90 -6.57 2.66 -18.53
C ARG A 90 -7.48 3.27 -17.46
N LEU A 91 -7.38 4.58 -17.34
CA LEU A 91 -8.55 5.44 -17.55
C LEU A 91 -9.22 5.06 -18.89
N ALA A 92 -10.55 4.89 -18.88
CA ALA A 92 -11.41 4.67 -20.03
C ALA A 92 -11.36 3.28 -20.69
N GLN A 93 -12.01 2.28 -20.07
CA GLN A 93 -12.63 1.19 -20.85
C GLN A 93 -13.75 0.41 -20.15
N ALA A 94 -14.30 0.89 -19.03
CA ALA A 94 -15.63 0.49 -18.64
C ALA A 94 -16.61 1.50 -19.22
N GLU A 95 -17.24 1.16 -20.34
CA GLU A 95 -18.54 1.75 -20.73
C GLU A 95 -19.61 1.55 -19.62
N GLU A 96 -19.27 0.88 -18.51
CA GLU A 96 -20.11 0.47 -17.38
C GLU A 96 -19.75 1.11 -16.01
N GLY A 97 -18.94 2.17 -15.98
CA GLY A 97 -18.84 3.05 -14.79
C GLY A 97 -17.96 2.58 -13.62
N LEU A 98 -17.19 1.50 -13.75
CA LEU A 98 -16.22 1.03 -12.76
C LEU A 98 -14.80 1.52 -13.09
N ASP A 99 -14.13 2.16 -12.14
CA ASP A 99 -12.71 2.56 -12.20
C ASP A 99 -11.92 1.80 -11.13
N VAL A 100 -10.78 1.20 -11.50
CA VAL A 100 -9.97 0.34 -10.62
C VAL A 100 -8.50 0.68 -10.80
N CYS A 101 -7.81 0.95 -9.69
CA CYS A 101 -6.40 1.30 -9.68
C CYS A 101 -5.66 0.55 -8.56
N LEU A 102 -4.47 0.03 -8.85
CA LEU A 102 -3.57 -0.58 -7.87
C LEU A 102 -2.18 0.08 -7.94
N ASP A 103 -1.90 1.00 -7.03
CA ASP A 103 -0.58 1.65 -6.94
C ASP A 103 0.24 1.04 -5.81
N GLY A 104 1.19 0.18 -6.17
CA GLY A 104 2.00 -0.58 -5.22
C GLY A 104 1.15 -1.52 -4.35
N ARG A 105 0.76 -1.06 -3.16
CA ARG A 105 -0.09 -1.77 -2.19
C ARG A 105 -1.45 -1.10 -1.99
N LEU A 106 -1.71 0.04 -2.61
CA LEU A 106 -2.96 0.79 -2.48
C LEU A 106 -3.91 0.40 -3.60
N LEU A 107 -5.07 -0.14 -3.24
CA LEU A 107 -6.18 -0.46 -4.13
C LEU A 107 -7.26 0.61 -4.01
N THR A 108 -7.64 1.17 -5.15
CA THR A 108 -8.77 2.10 -5.26
C THR A 108 -9.78 1.53 -6.25
N VAL A 109 -11.04 1.42 -5.83
CA VAL A 109 -12.15 1.02 -6.71
C VAL A 109 -13.22 2.10 -6.64
N VAL A 110 -13.61 2.69 -7.76
CA VAL A 110 -14.68 3.69 -7.84
C VAL A 110 -15.81 3.12 -8.68
N ARG A 111 -17.04 3.21 -8.20
CA ARG A 111 -18.21 2.70 -8.91
C ARG A 111 -19.43 3.59 -8.68
N PRO A 112 -20.44 3.59 -9.58
CA PRO A 112 -21.64 4.37 -9.37
C PRO A 112 -22.49 3.68 -8.29
N VAL A 113 -23.14 4.43 -7.41
CA VAL A 113 -23.93 3.84 -6.29
C VAL A 113 -25.05 2.92 -6.79
N VAL A 114 -25.56 3.19 -8.00
CA VAL A 114 -26.64 2.42 -8.66
C VAL A 114 -26.20 1.08 -9.23
N ALA A 115 -24.90 0.82 -9.36
CA ALA A 115 -24.39 -0.48 -9.80
C ALA A 115 -24.43 -1.51 -8.64
N PRO A 116 -24.17 -2.80 -8.86
CA PRO A 116 -23.71 -3.68 -7.78
C PRO A 116 -22.26 -3.35 -7.40
N ARG A 117 -21.81 -3.80 -6.21
CA ARG A 117 -20.37 -3.81 -5.90
C ARG A 117 -19.71 -4.93 -6.72
N PRO A 118 -18.50 -4.71 -7.27
CA PRO A 118 -17.81 -5.72 -8.04
C PRO A 118 -17.42 -6.91 -7.17
N GLU A 119 -17.44 -8.10 -7.76
CA GLU A 119 -16.93 -9.30 -7.11
C GLU A 119 -15.39 -9.30 -7.11
N TRP A 120 -14.76 -9.92 -6.11
CA TRP A 120 -13.30 -9.98 -6.02
C TRP A 120 -12.66 -10.65 -7.25
N ALA A 121 -13.30 -11.68 -7.80
CA ALA A 121 -12.84 -12.34 -9.02
C ALA A 121 -12.83 -11.40 -10.25
N GLU A 122 -13.72 -10.40 -10.29
CA GLU A 122 -13.73 -9.39 -11.35
C GLU A 122 -12.56 -8.42 -11.18
N LEU A 123 -12.28 -7.99 -9.96
CA LEU A 123 -11.14 -7.14 -9.64
C LEU A 123 -9.81 -7.84 -9.96
N GLU A 124 -9.68 -9.13 -9.61
CA GLU A 124 -8.52 -9.93 -9.96
C GLU A 124 -8.33 -10.03 -11.47
N ARG A 125 -9.40 -10.27 -12.24
CA ARG A 125 -9.34 -10.29 -13.69
C ARG A 125 -8.92 -8.94 -14.27
N VAL A 126 -9.45 -7.83 -13.77
CA VAL A 126 -9.11 -6.50 -14.27
C VAL A 126 -7.65 -6.12 -13.93
N LEU A 127 -7.18 -6.47 -12.73
CA LEU A 127 -5.88 -6.04 -12.22
C LEU A 127 -4.73 -7.00 -12.53
N LEU A 128 -5.02 -8.29 -12.66
CA LEU A 128 -4.00 -9.35 -12.76
C LEU A 128 -3.99 -10.06 -14.12
N ASP A 129 -5.04 -9.95 -14.93
CA ASP A 129 -5.09 -10.63 -16.22
C ASP A 129 -4.15 -9.96 -17.24
N ASP A 130 -3.36 -10.79 -17.89
CA ASP A 130 -2.21 -10.40 -18.70
C ASP A 130 -2.57 -10.14 -20.17
N ARG A 131 -3.85 -10.21 -20.50
CA ARG A 131 -4.35 -10.00 -21.85
C ARG A 131 -4.69 -8.54 -22.05
N GLN A 132 -3.67 -7.74 -22.38
CA GLN A 132 -3.58 -7.09 -23.69
C GLN A 132 -2.41 -6.10 -23.78
N GLY A 133 -1.32 -6.57 -24.38
CA GLY A 133 -0.40 -5.77 -25.20
C GLY A 133 0.88 -5.38 -24.50
#